data_AF-A0A2E8W9B8-F1
#
_entry.id   AF-A0A2E8W9B8-F1
#
_cell.length_a   1.000
_cell.length_b   1.000
_cell.length_c   1.000
_cell.angle_alpha   90.00
_cell.angle_beta   90.00
_cell.angle_gamma   90.00
#
_symmetry.space_group_name_H-M   'P 1'
#
loop_
_entity.id
_entity.type
_entity.pdbx_description
1 polymer ?
#
loop_
_entity_poly.entity_id
_entity_poly.type
_entity_poly.pdbx_seq_one_letter_code
_entity_poly.pdbx_strand_id
1 'polypeptide(L)'
;MALFGGKKKEPKKAKKAAAVNFSRVQVFGKPEILGALLKGLKEQQVQSAVARLKLKAASMVSGRGTASIFTFQVMNLKAGPRPVLVVGRPKAVPGGNFIPADNPMELGEKIEVTYEMPLAQAGGNNIYFNAACTFLQEAIYIANDKGKPWIGSRDATEKKMGEAGLKQGEEVLQLRVDKITCFPNAPESFTSDQFDPYVFKPTLYAITSGGMWAKKVADYFEGIQDDIHKHLEEMEKKEQLKTIDNVQLIEFGVDNISMFTPGSLLAGIEHDKLMPSMFKKPNDNLMVLNSCIGFVLKLEIADEIKELLMRTFAQKAGKEVEIWLPLSLGNIQEAEPPKERVMFQIFPRDLVQETDPRKRNKSLGLKFIPPFTLHPNPEDQNTYRKLMVAIGQRLKDDSRPDEEKNKIASLQESVSKRQQETKGKRVDENMKKAFAKRVEAKKRKEAAG
;
A
#
# COMPACT_ATOMS: atom_id res chain seq x y z
N MET A 1 -63.75 -2.66 28.13
CA MET A 1 -63.24 -1.97 26.93
C MET A 1 -61.75 -2.17 26.84
N ALA A 2 -61.31 -3.06 25.96
CA ALA A 2 -59.91 -3.22 25.56
C ALA A 2 -59.73 -2.52 24.22
N LEU A 3 -58.60 -1.83 24.01
CA LEU A 3 -57.96 -1.55 22.71
C LEU A 3 -56.89 -0.48 22.92
N PHE A 4 -55.62 -0.88 23.04
CA PHE A 4 -54.45 -0.21 22.43
C PHE A 4 -53.22 -1.10 22.68
N GLY A 5 -53.11 -2.16 21.87
CA GLY A 5 -51.93 -3.01 21.81
C GLY A 5 -50.77 -2.33 21.08
N GLY A 6 -49.86 -1.73 21.84
CA GLY A 6 -48.56 -1.32 21.34
C GLY A 6 -47.69 -2.55 21.12
N LYS A 7 -47.52 -3.00 19.87
CA LYS A 7 -46.56 -4.04 19.50
C LYS A 7 -45.14 -3.59 19.91
N LYS A 8 -44.60 -4.16 20.98
CA LYS A 8 -43.16 -4.15 21.27
C LYS A 8 -42.45 -4.76 20.05
N LYS A 9 -41.73 -3.93 19.29
CA LYS A 9 -40.75 -4.42 18.32
C LYS A 9 -39.69 -5.19 19.09
N GLU A 10 -39.65 -6.50 18.90
CA GLU A 10 -38.52 -7.32 19.34
C GLU A 10 -37.22 -6.70 18.80
N PRO A 11 -36.16 -6.60 19.62
CA PRO A 11 -34.88 -6.13 19.14
C PRO A 11 -34.42 -7.09 18.04
N LYS A 12 -34.27 -6.57 16.81
CA LYS A 12 -33.66 -7.30 15.72
C LYS A 12 -32.31 -7.81 16.24
N LYS A 13 -32.19 -9.14 16.39
CA LYS A 13 -30.90 -9.80 16.65
C LYS A 13 -29.87 -9.17 15.71
N ALA A 14 -28.88 -8.50 16.29
CA ALA A 14 -27.77 -7.95 15.54
C ALA A 14 -27.23 -9.07 14.67
N LYS A 15 -27.21 -8.86 13.35
CA LYS A 15 -26.51 -9.77 12.44
C LYS A 15 -25.10 -9.93 13.00
N LYS A 16 -24.73 -11.15 13.42
CA LYS A 16 -23.33 -11.48 13.74
C LYS A 16 -22.50 -10.95 12.58
N ALA A 17 -21.65 -9.96 12.85
CA ALA A 17 -20.69 -9.48 11.86
C ALA A 17 -19.94 -10.72 11.35
N ALA A 18 -19.85 -10.86 10.03
CA ALA A 18 -19.09 -11.95 9.44
C ALA A 18 -17.68 -11.92 10.07
N ALA A 19 -17.22 -13.07 10.58
CA ALA A 19 -15.90 -13.18 11.17
C ALA A 19 -14.87 -12.74 10.11
N VAL A 20 -14.07 -11.73 10.45
CA VAL A 20 -13.02 -11.21 9.57
C VAL A 20 -12.00 -12.32 9.35
N ASN A 21 -11.71 -12.64 8.09
CA ASN A 21 -10.72 -13.66 7.77
C ASN A 21 -9.32 -13.05 7.64
N PHE A 22 -8.53 -13.15 8.71
CA PHE A 22 -7.16 -12.63 8.78
C PHE A 22 -6.12 -13.49 8.04
N SER A 23 -6.51 -14.63 7.42
CA SER A 23 -5.60 -15.41 6.55
C SER A 23 -5.33 -14.75 5.18
N ARG A 24 -5.96 -13.61 4.91
CA ARG A 24 -5.82 -12.83 3.66
C ARG A 24 -5.63 -11.37 4.01
N VAL A 25 -5.13 -10.59 3.04
CA VAL A 25 -5.03 -9.14 3.18
C VAL A 25 -6.43 -8.53 3.40
N GLN A 26 -6.55 -7.69 4.42
CA GLN A 26 -7.79 -7.01 4.78
C GLN A 26 -7.56 -5.50 4.92
N VAL A 27 -8.49 -4.68 4.44
CA VAL A 27 -8.42 -3.21 4.54
C VAL A 27 -9.60 -2.68 5.35
N PHE A 28 -9.30 -1.84 6.35
CA PHE A 28 -10.28 -1.26 7.25
C PHE A 28 -10.18 0.26 7.26
N GLY A 29 -11.32 0.95 7.21
CA GLY A 29 -11.40 2.42 7.31
C GLY A 29 -12.54 2.95 8.21
N LYS A 30 -13.38 2.07 8.74
CA LYS A 30 -14.48 2.45 9.65
C LYS A 30 -13.93 2.69 11.07
N PRO A 31 -14.22 3.83 11.71
CA PRO A 31 -13.67 4.17 13.03
C PRO A 31 -13.85 3.10 14.10
N GLU A 32 -15.02 2.47 14.15
CA GLU A 32 -15.35 1.42 15.13
C GLU A 32 -14.44 0.19 14.97
N ILE A 33 -14.18 -0.22 13.74
CA ILE A 33 -13.33 -1.39 13.44
C ILE A 33 -11.86 -1.04 13.70
N LEU A 34 -11.43 0.16 13.29
CA LEU A 34 -10.07 0.64 13.55
C LEU A 34 -9.77 0.67 15.07
N GLY A 35 -10.69 1.18 15.88
CA GLY A 35 -10.54 1.19 17.33
C GLY A 35 -10.44 -0.22 17.95
N ALA A 36 -11.15 -1.20 17.37
CA ALA A 36 -11.07 -2.60 17.81
C ALA A 36 -9.72 -3.24 17.45
N LEU A 37 -9.20 -2.98 16.24
CA LEU A 37 -7.91 -3.50 15.79
C LEU A 37 -6.74 -2.93 16.60
N LEU A 38 -6.80 -1.64 16.93
CA LEU A 38 -5.74 -0.95 17.67
C LEU A 38 -5.76 -1.23 19.17
N LYS A 39 -6.77 -1.95 19.68
CA LYS A 39 -6.96 -2.16 21.12
C LYS A 39 -5.73 -2.73 21.82
N GLY A 40 -4.99 -3.63 21.15
CA GLY A 40 -3.75 -4.23 21.67
C GLY A 40 -2.64 -3.22 21.98
N LEU A 41 -2.59 -2.07 21.30
CA LEU A 41 -1.59 -1.02 21.53
C LEU A 41 -1.80 -0.25 22.85
N LYS A 42 -2.86 -0.55 23.63
CA LYS A 42 -3.02 0.00 24.98
C LYS A 42 -2.17 -0.71 26.02
N GLU A 43 -1.83 -1.96 25.75
CA GLU A 43 -1.25 -2.87 26.74
C GLU A 43 0.23 -3.13 26.46
N GLN A 44 0.74 -2.72 25.29
CA GLN A 44 2.13 -2.90 24.89
C GLN A 44 2.60 -1.75 23.99
N GLN A 45 3.86 -1.40 24.16
CA GLN A 45 4.60 -0.55 23.23
C GLN A 45 5.10 -1.42 22.07
N VAL A 46 4.88 -0.97 20.84
CA VAL A 46 5.23 -1.73 19.64
C VAL A 46 6.23 -0.95 18.79
N GLN A 47 7.30 -1.60 18.34
CA GLN A 47 8.24 -0.98 17.43
C GLN A 47 7.63 -0.85 16.03
N SER A 48 7.88 0.28 15.38
CA SER A 48 7.31 0.62 14.09
C SER A 48 8.33 1.27 13.17
N ALA A 49 8.12 1.10 11.86
CA ALA A 49 8.75 1.93 10.86
C ALA A 49 7.78 3.06 10.47
N VAL A 50 8.31 4.26 10.30
CA VAL A 50 7.56 5.47 10.01
C VAL A 50 8.11 6.10 8.74
N ALA A 51 7.23 6.40 7.79
CA ALA A 51 7.61 7.02 6.54
C ALA A 51 6.70 8.20 6.18
N ARG A 52 7.31 9.35 5.89
CA ARG A 52 6.65 10.52 5.30
C ARG A 52 6.43 10.24 3.82
N LEU A 53 5.17 10.07 3.39
CA LEU A 53 4.88 9.69 2.00
C LEU A 53 5.34 10.74 0.98
N LYS A 54 5.24 12.02 1.33
CA LYS A 54 5.74 13.16 0.54
C LYS A 54 7.24 13.03 0.27
N LEU A 55 8.02 12.69 1.31
CA LEU A 55 9.47 12.54 1.19
C LEU A 55 9.89 11.18 0.62
N LYS A 56 9.15 10.10 0.84
CA LYS A 56 9.40 8.79 0.23
C LYS A 56 9.44 8.89 -1.31
N ALA A 57 8.69 9.83 -1.89
CA ALA A 57 8.66 10.08 -3.32
C ALA A 57 9.78 11.03 -3.81
N ALA A 58 10.36 11.85 -2.92
CA ALA A 58 11.35 12.87 -3.27
C ALA A 58 12.78 12.52 -2.81
N SER A 59 12.93 11.61 -1.86
CA SER A 59 14.20 11.21 -1.24
C SER A 59 14.19 9.74 -0.83
N MET A 60 15.32 9.07 -1.06
CA MET A 60 15.53 7.64 -0.79
C MET A 60 15.79 7.34 0.70
N VAL A 61 16.28 8.36 1.43
CA VAL A 61 16.75 8.25 2.81
C VAL A 61 16.00 9.19 3.75
N SER A 62 15.61 10.38 3.28
CA SER A 62 14.89 11.35 4.10
C SER A 62 13.42 10.99 4.27
N GLY A 63 12.88 11.31 5.44
CA GLY A 63 11.49 11.01 5.79
C GLY A 63 11.22 9.54 6.11
N ARG A 64 12.25 8.69 6.24
CA ARG A 64 12.14 7.31 6.74
C ARG A 64 12.80 7.19 8.11
N GLY A 65 12.17 6.48 9.03
CA GLY A 65 12.70 6.29 10.37
C GLY A 65 12.06 5.15 11.13
N THR A 66 12.58 4.90 12.32
CA THR A 66 12.03 3.93 13.27
C THR A 66 11.57 4.64 14.53
N ALA A 67 10.45 4.20 15.08
CA ALA A 67 9.87 4.76 16.29
C ALA A 67 9.07 3.70 17.02
N SER A 68 8.82 3.90 18.31
CA SER A 68 7.84 3.09 19.02
C SER A 68 6.47 3.75 19.00
N ILE A 69 5.43 2.93 18.84
CA ILE A 69 4.05 3.31 19.11
C ILE A 69 3.83 3.10 20.61
N PHE A 70 3.65 4.19 21.35
CA PHE A 70 3.43 4.14 22.80
C PHE A 70 2.02 3.72 23.14
N THR A 71 1.04 4.28 22.43
CA THR A 71 -0.37 3.99 22.64
C THR A 71 -1.23 4.53 21.49
N PHE A 72 -2.55 4.40 21.63
CA PHE A 72 -3.52 5.13 20.81
C PHE A 72 -4.60 5.77 21.67
N GLN A 73 -5.18 6.85 21.16
CA GLN A 73 -6.33 7.52 21.75
C GLN A 73 -7.41 7.77 20.71
N VAL A 74 -8.67 7.89 21.15
CA VAL A 74 -9.75 8.31 20.26
C VAL A 74 -9.95 9.80 20.46
N MET A 75 -9.73 10.59 19.40
CA MET A 75 -9.95 12.04 19.40
C MET A 75 -11.22 12.38 18.63
N ASN A 76 -11.99 13.33 19.16
CA ASN A 76 -13.13 13.90 18.46
C ASN A 76 -12.63 14.95 17.47
N LEU A 77 -12.67 14.64 16.19
CA LEU A 77 -12.28 15.55 15.11
C LEU A 77 -13.53 16.08 14.38
N LYS A 78 -13.36 17.07 13.49
CA LYS A 78 -14.47 17.63 12.71
C LYS A 78 -15.29 16.58 11.95
N ALA A 79 -14.64 15.50 11.50
CA ALA A 79 -15.28 14.39 10.79
C ALA A 79 -15.80 13.26 11.72
N GLY A 80 -15.84 13.50 13.04
CA GLY A 80 -16.22 12.52 14.06
C GLY A 80 -15.03 11.91 14.83
N PRO A 81 -15.32 10.99 15.76
CA PRO A 81 -14.30 10.30 16.55
C PRO A 81 -13.40 9.45 15.67
N ARG A 82 -12.08 9.61 15.79
CA ARG A 82 -11.08 8.85 15.05
C ARG A 82 -9.95 8.37 15.98
N PRO A 83 -9.42 7.15 15.77
CA PRO A 83 -8.23 6.72 16.47
C PRO A 83 -7.01 7.52 16.01
N VAL A 84 -6.13 7.84 16.96
CA VAL A 84 -4.90 8.59 16.80
C VAL A 84 -3.79 7.81 17.47
N LEU A 85 -2.77 7.40 16.70
CA LEU A 85 -1.56 6.79 17.23
C LEU A 85 -0.69 7.85 17.89
N VAL A 86 -0.07 7.48 19.00
CA VAL A 86 0.94 8.27 19.70
C VAL A 86 2.27 7.58 19.44
N VAL A 87 3.03 8.15 18.51
CA VAL A 87 4.27 7.55 18.01
C VAL A 87 5.44 8.40 18.47
N GLY A 88 6.50 7.80 19.01
CA GLY A 88 7.72 8.52 19.35
C GLY A 88 8.30 9.29 18.16
N ARG A 89 9.08 10.34 18.43
CA ARG A 89 9.80 11.07 17.39
C ARG A 89 10.71 10.09 16.62
N PRO A 90 10.48 9.87 15.30
CA PRO A 90 11.19 8.82 14.59
C PRO A 90 12.68 9.12 14.45
N LYS A 91 13.51 8.12 14.76
CA LYS A 91 14.94 8.15 14.51
C LYS A 91 15.16 7.85 13.03
N ALA A 92 15.84 8.76 12.33
CA ALA A 92 16.09 8.62 10.91
C ALA A 92 16.91 7.35 10.60
N VAL A 93 16.66 6.75 9.44
CA VAL A 93 17.54 5.70 8.93
C VAL A 93 18.91 6.29 8.54
N PRO A 94 20.01 5.51 8.60
CA PRO A 94 21.34 6.01 8.25
C PRO A 94 21.38 6.71 6.88
N GLY A 95 22.06 7.85 6.80
CA GLY A 95 22.24 8.62 5.57
C GLY A 95 21.14 9.65 5.25
N GLY A 96 20.11 9.81 6.09
CA GLY A 96 19.04 10.79 5.89
C GLY A 96 18.51 11.44 7.18
N ASN A 97 17.65 12.44 7.01
CA ASN A 97 16.93 13.09 8.11
C ASN A 97 15.43 12.75 8.03
N PHE A 98 14.82 12.41 9.15
CA PHE A 98 13.36 12.19 9.19
C PHE A 98 12.60 13.50 8.94
N ILE A 99 13.11 14.61 9.50
CA ILE A 99 12.62 15.97 9.27
C ILE A 99 13.77 16.82 8.74
N PRO A 100 13.94 16.92 7.41
CA PRO A 100 14.91 17.82 6.80
C PRO A 100 14.59 19.29 7.11
N ALA A 101 15.61 20.14 7.23
CA ALA A 101 15.45 21.56 7.57
C ALA A 101 14.65 22.35 6.51
N ASP A 102 14.81 21.98 5.24
CA ASP A 102 14.12 22.52 4.07
C ASP A 102 12.71 21.95 3.89
N ASN A 103 12.35 20.88 4.62
CA ASN A 103 11.04 20.23 4.54
C ASN A 103 10.50 19.86 5.93
N PRO A 104 10.10 20.87 6.73
CA PRO A 104 9.49 20.64 8.03
C PRO A 104 8.19 19.82 7.90
N MET A 105 7.73 19.23 9.01
CA MET A 105 6.44 18.53 9.01
C MET A 105 5.29 19.51 8.98
N GLU A 106 4.32 19.25 8.12
CA GLU A 106 3.14 20.10 7.92
C GLU A 106 1.89 19.42 8.46
N LEU A 107 1.01 20.19 9.13
CA LEU A 107 -0.29 19.66 9.58
C LEU A 107 -1.07 19.09 8.40
N GLY A 108 -1.60 17.87 8.56
CA GLY A 108 -2.29 17.16 7.48
C GLY A 108 -1.37 16.29 6.60
N GLU A 109 -0.05 16.33 6.81
CA GLU A 109 0.89 15.50 6.07
C GLU A 109 0.58 14.00 6.25
N LYS A 110 0.73 13.23 5.17
CA LYS A 110 0.46 11.79 5.18
C LYS A 110 1.67 10.99 5.62
N ILE A 111 1.46 10.14 6.61
CA ILE A 111 2.46 9.31 7.25
C ILE A 111 2.04 7.84 7.13
N GLU A 112 2.93 6.98 6.67
CA GLU A 112 2.80 5.54 6.73
C GLU A 112 3.45 5.04 8.05
N VAL A 113 2.72 4.23 8.81
CA VAL A 113 3.25 3.57 10.02
C VAL A 113 3.05 2.06 9.86
N THR A 114 4.13 1.31 9.85
CA THR A 114 4.08 -0.16 9.77
C THR A 114 4.58 -0.79 11.07
N TYR A 115 3.88 -1.82 11.53
CA TYR A 115 4.17 -2.50 12.78
C TYR A 115 3.55 -3.90 12.78
N GLU A 116 3.99 -4.75 13.70
CA GLU A 116 3.50 -6.11 13.88
C GLU A 116 3.01 -6.29 15.32
N MET A 117 1.86 -6.93 15.50
CA MET A 117 1.39 -7.27 16.84
C MET A 117 0.46 -8.50 16.83
N PRO A 118 0.41 -9.27 17.93
CA PRO A 118 -0.55 -10.36 18.07
C PRO A 118 -1.97 -9.83 18.09
N LEU A 119 -2.87 -10.51 17.36
CA LEU A 119 -4.29 -10.17 17.35
C LEU A 119 -5.13 -11.34 17.86
N ALA A 120 -5.85 -11.14 18.96
CA ALA A 120 -6.73 -12.16 19.54
C ALA A 120 -7.77 -12.69 18.54
N GLN A 121 -8.27 -11.82 17.65
CA GLN A 121 -9.25 -12.17 16.61
C GLN A 121 -8.64 -13.05 15.50
N ALA A 122 -7.31 -13.12 15.41
CA ALA A 122 -6.56 -13.99 14.52
C ALA A 122 -6.01 -15.23 15.26
N GLY A 123 -6.59 -15.61 16.40
CA GLY A 123 -6.14 -16.75 17.19
C GLY A 123 -4.84 -16.51 17.96
N GLY A 124 -4.43 -15.25 18.14
CA GLY A 124 -3.18 -14.89 18.81
C GLY A 124 -1.97 -14.79 17.87
N ASN A 125 -2.14 -15.08 16.58
CA ASN A 125 -1.08 -14.90 15.59
C ASN A 125 -0.70 -13.43 15.45
N ASN A 126 0.59 -13.20 15.17
CA ASN A 126 1.07 -11.89 14.78
C ASN A 126 0.46 -11.49 13.43
N ILE A 127 -0.10 -10.29 13.40
CA ILE A 127 -0.62 -9.66 12.20
C ILE A 127 0.27 -8.47 11.91
N TYR A 128 0.66 -8.33 10.65
CA TYR A 128 1.39 -7.16 10.19
C TYR A 128 0.41 -6.08 9.76
N PHE A 129 0.62 -4.87 10.24
CA PHE A 129 -0.25 -3.74 10.05
C PHE A 129 0.47 -2.65 9.27
N ASN A 130 -0.21 -2.10 8.28
CA ASN A 130 0.15 -0.85 7.64
C ASN A 130 -0.96 0.19 7.89
N ALA A 131 -0.66 1.18 8.72
CA ALA A 131 -1.56 2.26 9.05
C ALA A 131 -1.26 3.49 8.17
N ALA A 132 -2.24 3.86 7.34
CA ALA A 132 -2.24 5.12 6.63
C ALA A 132 -2.73 6.22 7.56
N CYS A 133 -1.86 7.18 7.87
CA CYS A 133 -2.10 8.19 8.88
C CYS A 133 -1.99 9.62 8.34
N THR A 134 -2.58 10.55 9.09
CA THR A 134 -2.46 12.00 8.89
C THR A 134 -1.83 12.62 10.12
N PHE A 135 -0.75 13.37 9.95
CA PHE A 135 -0.08 14.11 11.01
C PHE A 135 -0.99 15.23 11.54
N LEU A 136 -1.20 15.24 12.86
CA LEU A 136 -2.07 16.21 13.54
C LEU A 136 -1.29 17.28 14.29
N GLN A 137 -0.23 16.91 15.00
CA GLN A 137 0.66 17.81 15.74
C GLN A 137 1.80 17.01 16.40
N GLU A 138 2.86 17.73 16.78
CA GLU A 138 3.80 17.27 17.80
C GLU A 138 3.17 17.44 19.19
N ALA A 139 3.45 16.50 20.08
CA ALA A 139 2.94 16.50 21.44
C ALA A 139 4.02 15.96 22.40
N ILE A 140 3.77 16.12 23.69
CA ILE A 140 4.55 15.54 24.77
C ILE A 140 3.75 14.39 25.35
N TYR A 141 4.37 13.21 25.40
CA TYR A 141 3.86 12.02 26.06
C TYR A 141 4.52 11.88 27.43
N ILE A 142 3.71 11.73 28.47
CA ILE A 142 4.20 11.40 29.82
C ILE A 142 3.46 10.13 30.26
N ALA A 143 4.23 9.06 30.46
CA ALA A 143 3.71 7.80 30.97
C ALA A 143 3.10 7.99 32.37
N ASN A 144 2.07 7.19 32.68
CA ASN A 144 1.43 7.20 33.98
C ASN A 144 1.16 5.77 34.43
N ASP A 145 1.95 5.29 35.39
CA ASP A 145 1.89 3.90 35.87
C ASP A 145 0.57 3.56 36.58
N LYS A 146 -0.20 4.57 36.99
CA LYS A 146 -1.44 4.43 37.77
C LYS A 146 -2.70 4.92 37.03
N GLY A 147 -2.59 5.30 35.76
CA GLY A 147 -3.72 5.91 35.04
C GLY A 147 -3.51 6.12 33.54
N LYS A 148 -4.35 6.98 32.94
CA LYS A 148 -4.17 7.35 31.53
C LYS A 148 -2.90 8.21 31.39
N PRO A 149 -2.06 7.96 30.38
CA PRO A 149 -0.91 8.81 30.10
C PRO A 149 -1.38 10.22 29.73
N TRP A 150 -0.52 11.20 29.97
CA TRP A 150 -0.73 12.55 29.48
C TRP A 150 -0.21 12.67 28.05
N ILE A 151 -1.02 13.28 27.19
CA ILE A 151 -0.64 13.59 25.82
C ILE A 151 -1.19 14.97 25.48
N GLY A 152 -0.32 15.94 25.22
CA GLY A 152 -0.73 17.31 24.90
C GLY A 152 0.35 18.07 24.16
N SER A 153 0.01 19.22 23.57
CA SER A 153 1.03 20.11 23.00
C SER A 153 2.02 20.57 24.08
N ARG A 154 3.15 21.11 23.66
CA ARG A 154 4.15 21.68 24.58
C ARG A 154 3.52 22.71 25.51
N ASP A 155 2.81 23.69 24.96
CA ASP A 155 2.11 24.73 25.72
C ASP A 155 1.07 24.18 26.70
N ALA A 156 0.28 23.18 26.27
CA ALA A 156 -0.72 22.57 27.12
C ALA A 156 -0.08 21.77 28.27
N THR A 157 1.07 21.15 28.00
CA THR A 157 1.85 20.40 29.00
C THR A 157 2.48 21.33 30.02
N GLU A 158 3.10 22.42 29.57
CA GLU A 158 3.68 23.43 30.46
C GLU A 158 2.62 24.07 31.36
N LYS A 159 1.47 24.46 30.80
CA LYS A 159 0.36 25.02 31.58
C LYS A 159 -0.18 24.07 32.65
N LYS A 160 -0.18 22.76 32.38
CA LYS A 160 -0.77 21.78 33.29
C LYS A 160 0.22 21.17 34.28
N MET A 161 1.47 20.98 33.86
CA MET A 161 2.48 20.19 34.57
C MET A 161 3.79 20.96 34.81
N GLY A 162 3.89 22.21 34.35
CA GLY A 162 5.07 23.05 34.47
C GLY A 162 6.27 22.56 33.65
N GLU A 163 7.40 23.21 33.84
CA GLU A 163 8.67 22.88 33.17
C GLU A 163 9.18 21.48 33.54
N ALA A 164 8.89 21.01 34.76
CA ALA A 164 9.22 19.65 35.21
C ALA A 164 8.53 18.58 34.34
N GLY A 165 7.26 18.82 33.95
CA GLY A 165 6.54 17.93 33.02
C GLY A 165 7.19 17.87 31.64
N LEU A 166 7.70 19.00 31.13
CA LEU A 166 8.42 19.03 29.85
C LEU A 166 9.73 18.24 29.88
N LYS A 167 10.44 18.24 31.03
CA LYS A 167 11.70 17.50 31.21
C LYS A 167 11.49 15.99 31.34
N GLN A 168 10.36 15.57 31.90
CA GLN A 168 10.01 14.17 32.06
C GLN A 168 9.39 13.56 30.78
N GLY A 169 8.73 14.37 29.97
CA GLY A 169 7.98 13.89 28.81
C GLY A 169 8.83 13.61 27.58
N GLU A 170 8.34 12.69 26.76
CA GLU A 170 8.92 12.36 25.46
C GLU A 170 8.19 13.08 24.33
N GLU A 171 8.94 13.58 23.35
CA GLU A 171 8.36 14.15 22.14
C GLU A 171 7.77 13.06 21.25
N VAL A 172 6.50 13.24 20.88
CA VAL A 172 5.72 12.29 20.10
C VAL A 172 4.97 12.97 18.97
N LEU A 173 4.65 12.20 17.94
CA LEU A 173 3.75 12.56 16.86
C LEU A 173 2.35 12.02 17.14
N GLN A 174 1.35 12.89 17.03
CA GLN A 174 -0.05 12.45 17.00
C GLN A 174 -0.48 12.22 15.56
N LEU A 175 -0.75 10.95 15.23
CA LEU A 175 -1.06 10.50 13.88
C LEU A 175 -2.48 9.96 13.81
N ARG A 176 -3.39 10.69 13.16
CA ARG A 176 -4.77 10.21 12.93
C ARG A 176 -4.73 9.02 11.99
N VAL A 177 -5.30 7.90 12.41
CA VAL A 177 -5.42 6.71 11.56
C VAL A 177 -6.62 6.87 10.64
N ASP A 178 -6.34 6.94 9.34
CA ASP A 178 -7.36 6.98 8.30
C ASP A 178 -7.79 5.57 7.93
N LYS A 179 -6.81 4.67 7.75
CA LYS A 179 -7.01 3.28 7.39
C LYS A 179 -5.94 2.38 7.99
N ILE A 180 -6.28 1.10 8.13
CA ILE A 180 -5.34 0.04 8.47
C ILE A 180 -5.49 -1.07 7.45
N THR A 181 -4.37 -1.49 6.89
CA THR A 181 -4.28 -2.73 6.13
C THR A 181 -3.63 -3.80 7.00
N CYS A 182 -4.29 -4.93 7.15
CA CYS A 182 -3.79 -6.09 7.87
C CYS A 182 -3.29 -7.13 6.88
N PHE A 183 -2.11 -7.67 7.14
CA PHE A 183 -1.52 -8.76 6.40
C PHE A 183 -1.37 -9.97 7.32
N PRO A 184 -1.64 -11.19 6.82
CA PRO A 184 -1.48 -12.41 7.60
C PRO A 184 -0.04 -12.64 8.06
N ASN A 185 0.94 -12.08 7.35
CA ASN A 185 2.37 -12.16 7.67
C ASN A 185 3.00 -10.81 7.36
N ALA A 186 4.15 -10.52 7.95
CA ALA A 186 4.99 -9.41 7.50
C ALA A 186 5.36 -9.62 6.01
N PRO A 187 5.63 -8.54 5.25
CA PRO A 187 6.20 -8.69 3.93
C PRO A 187 7.52 -9.45 4.08
N GLU A 188 7.61 -10.59 3.42
CA GLU A 188 8.82 -11.41 3.36
C GLU A 188 9.60 -11.01 2.10
N SER A 189 10.92 -11.13 2.15
CA SER A 189 11.71 -11.10 0.92
C SER A 189 11.65 -12.46 0.25
N PHE A 190 11.64 -12.47 -1.08
CA PHE A 190 11.75 -13.69 -1.87
C PHE A 190 13.07 -13.70 -2.62
N THR A 191 13.78 -14.82 -2.53
CA THR A 191 14.97 -15.10 -3.35
C THR A 191 14.57 -15.56 -4.74
N SER A 192 15.50 -15.46 -5.70
CA SER A 192 15.30 -15.85 -7.11
C SER A 192 14.56 -17.19 -7.25
N ASP A 193 15.06 -18.23 -6.59
CA ASP A 193 14.50 -19.58 -6.65
C ASP A 193 13.02 -19.67 -6.23
N GLN A 194 12.57 -18.77 -5.37
CA GLN A 194 11.18 -18.74 -4.89
C GLN A 194 10.23 -18.06 -5.87
N PHE A 195 10.67 -17.02 -6.59
CA PHE A 195 9.81 -16.28 -7.51
C PHE A 195 10.01 -16.62 -8.99
N ASP A 196 11.13 -17.25 -9.37
CA ASP A 196 11.46 -17.66 -10.73
C ASP A 196 10.38 -18.52 -11.41
N PRO A 197 9.64 -19.40 -10.70
CA PRO A 197 8.53 -20.14 -11.31
C PRO A 197 7.35 -19.26 -11.75
N TYR A 198 7.28 -18.02 -11.26
CA TYR A 198 6.12 -17.14 -11.43
C TYR A 198 6.42 -15.81 -12.12
N VAL A 199 7.69 -15.45 -12.28
CA VAL A 199 8.14 -14.16 -12.82
C VAL A 199 9.10 -14.41 -13.97
N PHE A 200 8.84 -13.79 -15.12
CA PHE A 200 9.55 -14.06 -16.36
C PHE A 200 9.98 -12.79 -17.07
N LYS A 201 10.97 -12.92 -17.95
CA LYS A 201 11.45 -11.89 -18.88
C LYS A 201 11.60 -10.49 -18.25
N PRO A 202 12.42 -10.35 -17.20
CA PRO A 202 12.73 -9.04 -16.66
C PRO A 202 13.50 -8.19 -17.68
N THR A 203 12.98 -6.99 -17.97
CA THR A 203 13.65 -5.97 -18.79
C THR A 203 13.68 -4.66 -18.01
N LEU A 204 14.86 -4.06 -17.86
CA LEU A 204 15.03 -2.78 -17.18
C LEU A 204 15.19 -1.67 -18.20
N TYR A 205 14.41 -0.61 -18.04
CA TYR A 205 14.48 0.60 -18.85
C TYR A 205 15.07 1.74 -18.01
N ALA A 206 16.08 2.41 -18.55
CA ALA A 206 16.63 3.66 -18.01
C ALA A 206 16.27 4.82 -18.96
N ILE A 207 15.48 5.77 -18.45
CA ILE A 207 14.93 6.89 -19.21
C ILE A 207 15.66 8.16 -18.80
N THR A 208 16.43 8.70 -19.72
CA THR A 208 17.20 9.93 -19.55
C THR A 208 16.27 11.13 -19.57
N SER A 209 16.51 12.14 -18.73
CA SER A 209 15.58 13.22 -18.31
C SER A 209 14.61 12.85 -17.17
N GLY A 210 14.81 11.69 -16.56
CA GLY A 210 14.08 11.24 -15.37
C GLY A 210 12.73 10.58 -15.69
N GLY A 211 12.37 10.50 -16.97
CA GLY A 211 11.04 10.07 -17.41
C GLY A 211 9.93 10.80 -16.67
N MET A 212 8.77 10.16 -16.56
CA MET A 212 7.64 10.65 -15.75
C MET A 212 7.94 10.79 -14.25
N TRP A 213 9.14 10.42 -13.78
CA TRP A 213 9.46 10.24 -12.36
C TRP A 213 10.13 11.46 -11.74
N ALA A 214 10.92 12.20 -12.52
CA ALA A 214 11.60 13.41 -12.07
C ALA A 214 10.88 14.68 -12.56
N LYS A 215 10.50 15.57 -11.65
CA LYS A 215 10.10 16.94 -12.01
C LYS A 215 11.00 17.97 -11.35
N LYS A 216 11.30 19.01 -12.13
CA LYS A 216 12.16 20.18 -11.80
C LYS A 216 11.46 21.22 -10.91
N VAL A 217 10.14 21.17 -10.72
CA VAL A 217 9.34 22.23 -10.07
C VAL A 217 8.12 21.61 -9.37
N ALA A 218 7.72 22.19 -8.25
CA ALA A 218 6.87 21.68 -7.15
C ALA A 218 5.50 21.01 -7.45
N ASP A 219 5.09 20.83 -8.70
CA ASP A 219 3.85 20.14 -9.05
C ASP A 219 4.15 18.70 -9.49
N TYR A 220 3.55 17.70 -8.83
CA TYR A 220 3.76 16.28 -9.13
C TYR A 220 3.57 15.95 -10.62
N PHE A 221 4.31 14.97 -11.14
CA PHE A 221 3.95 14.36 -12.41
C PHE A 221 2.58 13.66 -12.26
N GLU A 222 1.60 14.13 -13.04
CA GLU A 222 0.22 13.63 -13.00
C GLU A 222 0.00 12.47 -13.96
N GLY A 223 0.54 12.53 -15.18
CA GLY A 223 0.36 11.54 -16.25
C GLY A 223 0.73 12.07 -17.63
N ILE A 224 0.76 11.19 -18.62
CA ILE A 224 0.86 11.49 -20.06
C ILE A 224 -0.38 10.95 -20.80
N GLN A 225 -0.62 11.43 -22.01
CA GLN A 225 -1.74 10.96 -22.84
C GLN A 225 -1.54 9.53 -23.38
N ASP A 226 -0.30 9.15 -23.63
CA ASP A 226 0.02 7.85 -24.23
C ASP A 226 0.06 6.72 -23.21
N ASP A 227 0.02 5.48 -23.69
CA ASP A 227 0.30 4.33 -22.83
C ASP A 227 1.81 4.11 -22.67
N ILE A 228 2.19 3.20 -21.77
CA ILE A 228 3.60 2.93 -21.49
C ILE A 228 4.39 2.44 -22.72
N HIS A 229 3.76 1.67 -23.61
CA HIS A 229 4.45 1.15 -24.79
C HIS A 229 4.77 2.29 -25.76
N LYS A 230 3.76 3.09 -26.12
CA LYS A 230 3.95 4.23 -27.00
C LYS A 230 4.90 5.28 -26.40
N HIS A 231 4.86 5.48 -25.08
CA HIS A 231 5.79 6.37 -24.40
C HIS A 231 7.24 5.91 -24.53
N LEU A 232 7.51 4.61 -24.32
CA LEU A 232 8.86 4.07 -24.48
C LEU A 232 9.34 4.15 -25.92
N GLU A 233 8.49 3.86 -26.91
CA GLU A 233 8.83 4.04 -28.33
C GLU A 233 9.22 5.48 -28.66
N GLU A 234 8.55 6.48 -28.05
CA GLU A 234 8.90 7.88 -28.24
C GLU A 234 10.22 8.26 -27.55
N MET A 235 10.50 7.72 -26.37
CA MET A 235 11.78 7.95 -25.68
C MET A 235 12.94 7.30 -26.43
N GLU A 236 12.72 6.12 -27.02
CA GLU A 236 13.69 5.44 -27.89
C GLU A 236 14.01 6.27 -29.13
N LYS A 237 12.98 6.79 -29.83
CA LYS A 237 13.16 7.68 -30.99
C LYS A 237 13.93 8.96 -30.68
N LYS A 238 13.92 9.41 -29.41
CA LYS A 238 14.63 10.59 -28.93
C LYS A 238 16.02 10.28 -28.38
N GLU A 239 16.47 9.02 -28.46
CA GLU A 239 17.73 8.56 -27.85
C GLU A 239 17.78 8.80 -26.33
N GLN A 240 16.61 8.86 -25.69
CA GLN A 240 16.44 9.08 -24.25
C GLN A 240 16.09 7.80 -23.50
N LEU A 241 16.15 6.64 -24.17
CA LEU A 241 15.87 5.34 -23.59
C LEU A 241 17.07 4.42 -23.76
N LYS A 242 17.56 3.89 -22.65
CA LYS A 242 18.44 2.73 -22.63
C LYS A 242 17.64 1.51 -22.16
N THR A 243 17.55 0.50 -23.03
CA THR A 243 16.97 -0.81 -22.69
C THR A 243 18.07 -1.75 -22.25
N ILE A 244 17.86 -2.42 -21.11
CA ILE A 244 18.78 -3.40 -20.53
C ILE A 244 18.02 -4.72 -20.46
N ASP A 245 18.30 -5.58 -21.43
CA ASP A 245 17.78 -6.95 -21.48
C ASP A 245 18.64 -7.90 -20.63
N ASN A 246 18.13 -9.11 -20.38
CA ASN A 246 18.82 -10.17 -19.63
C ASN A 246 19.25 -9.77 -18.21
N VAL A 247 18.47 -8.91 -17.58
CA VAL A 247 18.62 -8.60 -16.16
C VAL A 247 18.34 -9.86 -15.34
N GLN A 248 19.17 -10.16 -14.35
CA GLN A 248 18.94 -11.30 -13.46
C GLN A 248 18.40 -10.78 -12.13
N LEU A 249 17.12 -11.05 -11.85
CA LEU A 249 16.54 -10.70 -10.56
C LEU A 249 17.17 -11.60 -9.48
N ILE A 250 17.55 -11.03 -8.34
CA ILE A 250 18.22 -11.73 -7.25
C ILE A 250 17.27 -11.88 -6.08
N GLU A 251 16.65 -10.76 -5.70
CA GLU A 251 15.80 -10.69 -4.52
C GLU A 251 14.68 -9.67 -4.76
N PHE A 252 13.46 -10.09 -4.44
CA PHE A 252 12.36 -9.19 -4.19
C PHE A 252 12.29 -8.93 -2.69
N GLY A 253 12.87 -7.81 -2.23
CA GLY A 253 12.79 -7.38 -0.84
C GLY A 253 11.46 -6.70 -0.53
N VAL A 254 11.23 -6.30 0.73
CA VAL A 254 9.95 -5.71 1.14
C VAL A 254 9.59 -4.42 0.39
N ASP A 255 10.58 -3.54 0.20
CA ASP A 255 10.44 -2.24 -0.47
C ASP A 255 11.60 -2.00 -1.46
N ASN A 256 12.33 -3.05 -1.84
CA ASN A 256 13.44 -2.98 -2.76
C ASN A 256 13.48 -4.22 -3.68
N ILE A 257 14.16 -4.09 -4.81
CA ILE A 257 14.49 -5.19 -5.71
C ILE A 257 16.00 -5.14 -5.92
N SER A 258 16.66 -6.28 -5.78
CA SER A 258 18.06 -6.43 -6.18
C SER A 258 18.18 -7.29 -7.44
N MET A 259 19.08 -6.90 -8.34
CA MET A 259 19.27 -7.54 -9.63
C MET A 259 20.71 -7.39 -10.11
N PHE A 260 21.16 -8.29 -10.99
CA PHE A 260 22.35 -8.08 -11.79
C PHE A 260 21.98 -7.47 -13.13
N THR A 261 22.70 -6.42 -13.53
CA THR A 261 22.65 -5.90 -14.89
C THR A 261 23.86 -6.39 -15.68
N PRO A 262 23.69 -6.72 -16.97
CA PRO A 262 24.82 -6.96 -17.85
C PRO A 262 25.57 -5.64 -18.10
N GLY A 263 26.85 -5.61 -17.76
CA GLY A 263 27.67 -4.41 -17.84
C GLY A 263 27.25 -3.32 -16.87
N SER A 264 27.76 -2.12 -17.13
CA SER A 264 27.48 -0.97 -16.26
C SER A 264 26.10 -0.38 -16.50
N LEU A 265 25.33 -0.23 -15.42
CA LEU A 265 23.97 0.31 -15.44
C LEU A 265 23.93 1.69 -16.10
N LEU A 266 24.88 2.55 -15.74
CA LEU A 266 24.87 3.96 -16.13
C LEU A 266 25.66 4.26 -17.42
N ALA A 267 26.35 3.27 -17.98
CA ALA A 267 27.11 3.46 -19.22
C ALA A 267 26.20 3.87 -20.39
N GLY A 268 26.64 4.86 -21.17
CA GLY A 268 25.90 5.36 -22.34
C GLY A 268 24.68 6.23 -22.02
N ILE A 269 24.48 6.63 -20.76
CA ILE A 269 23.41 7.58 -20.39
C ILE A 269 23.98 9.01 -20.41
N GLU A 270 23.38 9.89 -21.23
CA GLU A 270 23.81 11.28 -21.38
C GLU A 270 22.74 12.28 -20.94
N HIS A 271 23.07 13.17 -20.02
CA HIS A 271 22.17 14.23 -19.56
C HIS A 271 22.95 15.44 -19.09
N ASP A 272 22.53 16.66 -19.44
CA ASP A 272 23.26 17.92 -19.20
C ASP A 272 23.72 18.13 -17.75
N LYS A 273 22.96 17.57 -16.79
CA LYS A 273 23.26 17.69 -15.35
C LYS A 273 24.18 16.60 -14.80
N LEU A 274 24.46 15.55 -15.56
CA LEU A 274 25.26 14.41 -15.12
C LEU A 274 26.73 14.64 -15.47
N MET A 275 27.57 14.67 -14.44
CA MET A 275 29.01 14.84 -14.61
C MET A 275 29.74 13.49 -14.55
N PRO A 276 30.90 13.33 -15.23
CA PRO A 276 31.73 12.13 -15.17
C PRO A 276 32.03 11.63 -13.74
N SER A 277 32.19 12.55 -12.78
CA SER A 277 32.43 12.21 -11.37
C SER A 277 31.27 11.48 -10.71
N MET A 278 30.02 11.74 -11.14
CA MET A 278 28.82 11.08 -10.61
C MET A 278 28.78 9.61 -11.02
N PHE A 279 29.25 9.28 -12.23
CA PHE A 279 29.35 7.90 -12.70
C PHE A 279 30.47 7.12 -12.01
N LYS A 280 31.56 7.79 -11.60
CA LYS A 280 32.64 7.17 -10.82
C LYS A 280 32.25 6.86 -9.37
N LYS A 281 31.31 7.62 -8.81
CA LYS A 281 30.81 7.45 -7.43
C LYS A 281 29.28 7.55 -7.39
N PRO A 282 28.56 6.59 -7.98
CA PRO A 282 27.11 6.69 -8.15
C PRO A 282 26.37 6.70 -6.81
N ASN A 283 26.86 5.95 -5.81
CA ASN A 283 26.24 5.87 -4.49
C ASN A 283 26.29 7.20 -3.70
N ASP A 284 27.28 8.04 -3.95
CA ASP A 284 27.38 9.37 -3.33
C ASP A 284 26.45 10.39 -4.02
N ASN A 285 25.96 10.06 -5.22
CA ASN A 285 25.24 10.98 -6.11
C ASN A 285 23.81 10.50 -6.43
N LEU A 286 23.26 9.56 -5.65
CA LEU A 286 21.95 8.93 -5.89
C LEU A 286 20.82 9.94 -6.05
N MET A 287 20.83 11.04 -5.29
CA MET A 287 19.79 12.07 -5.37
C MET A 287 19.79 12.74 -6.75
N VAL A 288 20.96 13.12 -7.25
CA VAL A 288 21.10 13.77 -8.56
C VAL A 288 20.78 12.78 -9.67
N LEU A 289 21.29 11.54 -9.57
CA LEU A 289 21.01 10.47 -10.52
C LEU A 289 19.51 10.19 -10.64
N ASN A 290 18.80 9.98 -9.52
CA ASN A 290 17.35 9.77 -9.51
C ASN A 290 16.54 10.99 -9.96
N SER A 291 17.13 12.19 -9.94
CA SER A 291 16.49 13.40 -10.49
C SER A 291 16.69 13.56 -12.01
N CYS A 292 17.60 12.81 -12.62
CA CYS A 292 17.96 12.91 -14.04
C CYS A 292 17.67 11.63 -14.83
N ILE A 293 17.53 10.48 -14.15
CA ILE A 293 17.35 9.16 -14.76
C ILE A 293 16.16 8.49 -14.07
N GLY A 294 15.19 8.07 -14.88
CA GLY A 294 14.04 7.30 -14.43
C GLY A 294 14.22 5.82 -14.72
N PHE A 295 14.01 4.96 -13.74
CA PHE A 295 14.12 3.50 -13.93
C PHE A 295 12.74 2.84 -13.92
N VAL A 296 12.52 1.91 -14.84
CA VAL A 296 11.28 1.12 -14.93
C VAL A 296 11.62 -0.33 -15.20
N LEU A 297 11.18 -1.24 -14.33
CA LEU A 297 11.30 -2.67 -14.55
C LEU A 297 10.00 -3.21 -15.15
N LYS A 298 10.11 -3.86 -16.31
CA LYS A 298 9.07 -4.70 -16.89
C LYS A 298 9.35 -6.16 -16.52
N LEU A 299 8.30 -6.89 -16.17
CA LEU A 299 8.33 -8.35 -16.04
C LEU A 299 7.00 -8.95 -16.48
N GLU A 300 7.03 -10.21 -16.88
CA GLU A 300 5.84 -11.04 -17.12
C GLU A 300 5.55 -11.90 -15.88
N ILE A 301 4.29 -12.20 -15.61
CA ILE A 301 3.87 -13.06 -14.49
C ILE A 301 3.08 -14.28 -14.95
N ALA A 302 3.16 -15.36 -14.19
CA ALA A 302 2.37 -16.57 -14.40
C ALA A 302 0.85 -16.31 -14.24
N ASP A 303 0.05 -17.12 -14.92
CA ASP A 303 -1.41 -16.96 -14.97
C ASP A 303 -2.07 -17.04 -13.59
N GLU A 304 -1.55 -17.89 -12.70
CA GLU A 304 -2.04 -18.05 -11.33
C GLU A 304 -1.84 -16.79 -10.50
N ILE A 305 -0.69 -16.12 -10.68
CA ILE A 305 -0.41 -14.83 -10.03
C ILE A 305 -1.27 -13.74 -10.64
N LYS A 306 -1.43 -13.72 -11.97
CA LYS A 306 -2.31 -12.78 -12.67
C LYS A 306 -3.73 -12.85 -12.12
N GLU A 307 -4.29 -14.04 -11.93
CA GLU A 307 -5.64 -14.19 -11.38
C GLU A 307 -5.80 -13.62 -9.97
N LEU A 308 -4.81 -13.84 -9.10
CA LEU A 308 -4.80 -13.27 -7.74
C LEU A 308 -4.65 -11.75 -7.77
N LEU A 309 -3.80 -11.23 -8.64
CA LEU A 309 -3.49 -9.81 -8.75
C LEU A 309 -4.67 -9.05 -9.34
N MET A 310 -5.28 -9.52 -10.45
CA MET A 310 -6.41 -8.83 -11.10
C MET A 310 -7.66 -8.75 -10.21
N ARG A 311 -7.86 -9.69 -9.28
CA ARG A 311 -8.93 -9.61 -8.27
C ARG A 311 -8.74 -8.46 -7.28
N THR A 312 -7.50 -8.04 -7.05
CA THR A 312 -7.15 -7.02 -6.07
C THR A 312 -6.75 -5.68 -6.71
N PHE A 313 -6.37 -5.69 -7.99
CA PHE A 313 -5.95 -4.49 -8.70
C PHE A 313 -6.01 -4.62 -10.23
N ALA A 314 -7.09 -4.08 -10.81
CA ALA A 314 -7.34 -4.18 -12.25
C ALA A 314 -6.74 -3.04 -13.08
N GLN A 315 -6.22 -1.97 -12.47
CA GLN A 315 -5.87 -0.71 -13.17
C GLN A 315 -4.37 -0.51 -13.43
N LYS A 316 -3.53 -1.54 -13.29
CA LYS A 316 -2.08 -1.44 -13.52
C LYS A 316 -1.73 -1.08 -14.97
N ALA A 317 -0.54 -0.53 -15.18
CA ALA A 317 0.01 -0.33 -16.52
C ALA A 317 0.33 -1.66 -17.24
N GLY A 318 0.25 -1.65 -18.58
CA GLY A 318 0.54 -2.82 -19.40
C GLY A 318 -0.60 -3.83 -19.51
N LYS A 319 -0.36 -4.92 -20.25
CA LYS A 319 -1.32 -6.03 -20.41
C LYS A 319 -1.48 -6.80 -19.11
N GLU A 320 -2.51 -7.63 -18.97
CA GLU A 320 -2.82 -8.35 -17.72
C GLU A 320 -1.61 -9.13 -17.14
N VAL A 321 -0.83 -9.79 -17.99
CA VAL A 321 0.36 -10.57 -17.61
C VAL A 321 1.63 -9.73 -17.41
N GLU A 322 1.63 -8.45 -17.75
CA GLU A 322 2.81 -7.59 -17.66
C GLU A 322 2.76 -6.72 -16.41
N ILE A 323 3.82 -6.70 -15.62
CA ILE A 323 3.96 -5.76 -14.50
C ILE A 323 5.02 -4.73 -14.85
N TRP A 324 4.69 -3.47 -14.60
CA TRP A 324 5.57 -2.32 -14.80
C TRP A 324 5.81 -1.64 -13.47
N LEU A 325 7.04 -1.73 -12.97
CA LEU A 325 7.44 -1.20 -11.67
C LEU A 325 8.32 0.03 -11.86
N PRO A 326 7.86 1.23 -11.47
CA PRO A 326 8.74 2.38 -11.36
C PRO A 326 9.72 2.17 -10.19
N LEU A 327 10.99 2.49 -10.43
CA LEU A 327 12.09 2.23 -9.51
C LEU A 327 12.91 3.49 -9.26
N SER A 328 13.55 3.54 -8.10
CA SER A 328 14.57 4.53 -7.77
C SER A 328 15.87 3.83 -7.41
N LEU A 329 16.97 4.28 -8.00
CA LEU A 329 18.30 3.72 -7.78
C LEU A 329 18.70 3.90 -6.32
N GLY A 330 18.86 2.79 -5.60
CA GLY A 330 19.19 2.78 -4.18
C GLY A 330 20.68 2.54 -3.91
N ASN A 331 21.31 1.61 -4.63
CA ASN A 331 22.73 1.29 -4.48
C ASN A 331 23.23 0.57 -5.74
N ILE A 332 24.49 0.80 -6.10
CA ILE A 332 25.25 0.00 -7.08
C ILE A 332 26.45 -0.60 -6.35
N GLN A 333 26.58 -1.92 -6.42
CA GLN A 333 27.71 -2.67 -5.91
C GLN A 333 28.42 -3.32 -7.09
N GLU A 334 29.76 -3.24 -7.10
CA GLU A 334 30.55 -4.03 -8.04
C GLU A 334 30.32 -5.51 -7.75
N ALA A 335 30.04 -6.26 -8.81
CA ALA A 335 29.96 -7.72 -8.78
C ALA A 335 31.04 -8.29 -9.71
N GLU A 336 31.14 -9.62 -9.80
CA GLU A 336 32.10 -10.23 -10.72
C GLU A 336 31.84 -9.73 -12.15
N PRO A 337 32.86 -9.15 -12.81
CA PRO A 337 32.73 -8.71 -14.19
C PRO A 337 32.23 -9.86 -15.08
N PRO A 338 31.31 -9.60 -16.02
CA PRO A 338 30.88 -8.29 -16.51
C PRO A 338 29.60 -7.76 -15.82
N LYS A 339 29.23 -8.20 -14.61
CA LYS A 339 27.96 -7.82 -13.99
C LYS A 339 28.13 -6.71 -12.97
N GLU A 340 27.12 -5.84 -12.85
CA GLU A 340 26.93 -4.97 -11.70
C GLU A 340 25.75 -5.46 -10.87
N ARG A 341 25.89 -5.46 -9.54
CA ARG A 341 24.77 -5.73 -8.64
C ARG A 341 24.10 -4.41 -8.30
N VAL A 342 22.84 -4.27 -8.68
CA VAL A 342 22.08 -3.05 -8.46
C VAL A 342 20.94 -3.32 -7.50
N MET A 343 20.74 -2.42 -6.55
CA MET A 343 19.58 -2.40 -5.68
C MET A 343 18.72 -1.17 -6.01
N PHE A 344 17.47 -1.42 -6.34
CA PHE A 344 16.45 -0.40 -6.54
C PHE A 344 15.49 -0.39 -5.36
N GLN A 345 15.04 0.79 -4.95
CA GLN A 345 13.84 0.91 -4.11
C GLN A 345 12.61 0.99 -5.00
N ILE A 346 11.51 0.42 -4.51
CA ILE A 346 10.21 0.52 -5.14
C ILE A 346 9.70 1.95 -5.04
N PHE A 347 9.32 2.54 -6.16
CA PHE A 347 8.73 3.86 -6.18
C PHE A 347 7.38 3.84 -5.44
N PRO A 348 7.06 4.82 -4.59
CA PRO A 348 5.89 4.74 -3.72
C PRO A 348 4.53 4.82 -4.46
N ARG A 349 4.52 5.30 -5.71
CA ARG A 349 3.30 5.46 -6.52
C ARG A 349 3.22 4.42 -7.62
N ASP A 350 2.03 3.87 -7.81
CA ASP A 350 1.74 2.95 -8.89
C ASP A 350 1.56 3.64 -10.22
N LEU A 351 2.10 3.00 -11.25
CA LEU A 351 1.81 3.35 -12.62
C LEU A 351 0.52 2.65 -13.06
N VAL A 352 -0.47 3.44 -13.44
CA VAL A 352 -1.77 2.95 -13.91
C VAL A 352 -2.05 3.43 -15.31
N GLN A 353 -2.81 2.62 -16.04
CA GLN A 353 -3.18 2.89 -17.41
C GLN A 353 -4.69 2.85 -17.56
N GLU A 354 -5.27 3.85 -18.25
CA GLU A 354 -6.70 3.84 -18.57
C GLU A 354 -6.94 2.85 -19.71
N THR A 355 -7.58 1.72 -19.37
CA THR A 355 -7.88 0.65 -20.32
C THR A 355 -9.27 0.78 -20.94
N ASP A 356 -10.16 1.63 -20.41
CA ASP A 356 -11.47 1.89 -21.00
C ASP A 356 -11.33 2.84 -22.22
N PRO A 357 -11.59 2.35 -23.45
CA PRO A 357 -11.48 3.17 -24.66
C PRO A 357 -12.37 4.42 -24.62
N ARG A 358 -13.48 4.38 -23.88
CA ARG A 358 -14.42 5.51 -23.77
C ARG A 358 -13.89 6.64 -22.88
N LYS A 359 -13.02 6.31 -21.93
CA LYS A 359 -12.41 7.29 -21.01
C LYS A 359 -11.08 7.82 -21.53
N ARG A 360 -10.35 7.02 -22.31
CA ARG A 360 -9.04 7.34 -22.87
C ARG A 360 -9.00 8.66 -23.67
N ASN A 361 -10.09 9.02 -24.37
CA ASN A 361 -10.18 10.29 -25.11
C ASN A 361 -10.32 11.55 -24.24
N LYS A 362 -10.61 11.40 -22.94
CA LYS A 362 -10.85 12.49 -21.99
C LYS A 362 -9.91 12.49 -20.78
N SER A 363 -8.99 11.54 -20.69
CA SER A 363 -8.08 11.37 -19.57
C SER A 363 -6.66 11.04 -20.03
N LEU A 364 -5.69 11.23 -19.13
CA LEU A 364 -4.32 10.76 -19.32
C LEU A 364 -4.32 9.23 -19.52
N GLY A 365 -3.58 8.75 -20.51
CA GLY A 365 -3.48 7.33 -20.86
C GLY A 365 -2.63 6.56 -19.86
N LEU A 366 -1.49 7.11 -19.45
CA LEU A 366 -0.61 6.59 -18.42
C LEU A 366 -0.47 7.63 -17.32
N LYS A 367 -0.71 7.24 -16.07
CA LYS A 367 -0.64 8.18 -14.95
C LYS A 367 -0.14 7.51 -13.70
N PHE A 368 0.42 8.29 -12.79
CA PHE A 368 0.56 7.81 -11.44
C PHE A 368 -0.79 7.85 -10.74
N ILE A 369 -1.04 6.85 -9.90
CA ILE A 369 -2.07 7.01 -8.87
C ILE A 369 -1.73 8.29 -8.09
N PRO A 370 -2.66 9.27 -7.99
CA PRO A 370 -2.43 10.47 -7.21
C PRO A 370 -1.99 10.08 -5.80
N PRO A 371 -1.15 10.87 -5.13
CA PRO A 371 -0.81 10.64 -3.71
C PRO A 371 -2.03 10.59 -2.77
N PHE A 372 -3.26 10.81 -3.30
CA PHE A 372 -4.49 11.02 -2.56
C PHE A 372 -5.71 10.20 -3.01
N THR A 373 -5.62 9.22 -3.91
CA THR A 373 -6.73 8.26 -4.03
C THR A 373 -6.54 7.13 -3.03
N LEU A 374 -6.67 7.48 -1.75
CA LEU A 374 -7.09 6.54 -0.72
C LEU A 374 -8.58 6.23 -0.97
N HIS A 375 -8.92 5.52 -2.03
CA HIS A 375 -10.25 4.91 -2.12
C HIS A 375 -10.30 3.71 -1.17
N PRO A 376 -11.38 3.46 -0.42
CA PRO A 376 -11.42 2.54 0.74
C PRO A 376 -11.17 1.03 0.46
N ASN A 377 -10.56 0.68 -0.66
CA ASN A 377 -10.49 -0.66 -1.23
C ASN A 377 -9.05 -1.23 -1.22
N PRO A 378 -8.88 -2.56 -1.41
CA PRO A 378 -7.58 -3.23 -1.62
C PRO A 378 -6.69 -2.63 -2.72
N GLU A 379 -7.26 -1.77 -3.55
CA GLU A 379 -6.65 -1.06 -4.67
C GLU A 379 -5.53 -0.08 -4.23
N ASP A 380 -5.44 0.29 -2.94
CA ASP A 380 -4.50 1.30 -2.39
C ASP A 380 -3.05 0.82 -2.16
N GLN A 381 -2.73 -0.47 -2.30
CA GLN A 381 -1.34 -0.94 -2.20
C GLN A 381 -0.62 -0.81 -3.54
N ASN A 382 0.66 -0.45 -3.52
CA ASN A 382 1.46 -0.49 -4.75
C ASN A 382 1.45 -1.91 -5.37
N THR A 383 1.36 -2.00 -6.69
CA THR A 383 1.41 -3.21 -7.53
C THR A 383 2.47 -4.18 -7.05
N TYR A 384 3.65 -3.70 -6.67
CA TYR A 384 4.71 -4.52 -6.12
C TYR A 384 4.29 -5.30 -4.87
N ARG A 385 3.71 -4.62 -3.87
CA ARG A 385 3.29 -5.30 -2.62
C ARG A 385 2.17 -6.31 -2.87
N LYS A 386 1.26 -6.02 -3.81
CA LYS A 386 0.21 -6.97 -4.22
C LYS A 386 0.80 -8.19 -4.92
N LEU A 387 1.81 -7.99 -5.79
CA LEU A 387 2.57 -9.06 -6.42
C LEU A 387 3.25 -9.95 -5.37
N MET A 388 3.94 -9.35 -4.40
CA MET A 388 4.59 -10.09 -3.29
C MET A 388 3.60 -10.94 -2.50
N VAL A 389 2.43 -10.38 -2.18
CA VAL A 389 1.36 -11.13 -1.49
C VAL A 389 0.86 -12.28 -2.35
N ALA A 390 0.66 -12.07 -3.66
CA ALA A 390 0.19 -13.10 -4.57
C ALA A 390 1.21 -14.25 -4.70
N ILE A 391 2.50 -13.92 -4.84
CA ILE A 391 3.59 -14.90 -4.89
C ILE A 391 3.67 -15.68 -3.57
N GLY A 392 3.68 -14.99 -2.42
CA GLY A 392 3.73 -15.63 -1.11
C GLY A 392 2.52 -16.54 -0.84
N GLN A 393 1.33 -16.14 -1.27
CA GLN A 393 0.15 -16.99 -1.20
C GLN A 393 0.32 -18.24 -2.07
N ARG A 394 0.85 -18.09 -3.29
CA ARG A 394 1.03 -19.20 -4.20
C ARG A 394 2.10 -20.18 -3.72
N LEU A 395 3.23 -19.69 -3.21
CA LEU A 395 4.27 -20.50 -2.56
C LEU A 395 3.72 -21.33 -1.39
N LYS A 396 2.83 -20.74 -0.58
CA LYS A 396 2.15 -21.44 0.52
C LYS A 396 1.14 -22.47 0.02
N ASP A 397 0.54 -22.26 -1.13
CA ASP A 397 -0.39 -23.23 -1.72
C ASP A 397 0.38 -24.37 -2.43
N ASP A 398 1.52 -24.07 -3.06
CA ASP A 398 2.38 -25.05 -3.73
C ASP A 398 3.19 -25.92 -2.74
N SER A 399 3.53 -25.40 -1.56
CA SER A 399 4.20 -26.16 -0.51
C SER A 399 3.28 -27.07 0.32
N ARG A 400 1.96 -27.04 0.12
CA ARG A 400 1.04 -27.94 0.84
C ARG A 400 1.17 -29.40 0.37
N PRO A 401 0.99 -30.37 1.29
CA PRO A 401 0.90 -31.79 0.92
C PRO A 401 -0.23 -32.03 -0.08
N ASP A 402 -0.01 -32.94 -1.03
CA ASP A 402 -0.96 -33.19 -2.14
C ASP A 402 -2.35 -33.63 -1.68
N GLU A 403 -2.45 -34.30 -0.52
CA GLU A 403 -3.73 -34.66 0.10
C GLU A 403 -4.57 -33.44 0.50
N GLU A 404 -3.94 -32.35 0.96
CA GLU A 404 -4.63 -31.11 1.29
C GLU A 404 -5.00 -30.31 0.05
N LYS A 405 -4.13 -30.30 -0.97
CA LYS A 405 -4.42 -29.71 -2.28
C LYS A 405 -5.66 -30.36 -2.91
N ASN A 406 -5.75 -31.69 -2.86
CA ASN A 406 -6.89 -32.46 -3.37
C ASN A 406 -8.19 -32.18 -2.58
N LYS A 407 -8.11 -32.05 -1.24
CA LYS A 407 -9.28 -31.63 -0.43
C LYS A 407 -9.75 -30.21 -0.79
N ILE A 408 -8.84 -29.26 -0.98
CA ILE A 408 -9.20 -27.88 -1.35
C ILE A 408 -9.77 -27.84 -2.77
N ALA A 409 -9.19 -28.54 -3.73
CA ALA A 409 -9.70 -28.65 -5.09
C ALA A 409 -11.13 -29.23 -5.09
N SER A 410 -11.36 -30.32 -4.34
CA SER A 410 -12.70 -30.91 -4.20
C SER A 410 -13.71 -29.95 -3.55
N LEU A 411 -13.28 -29.15 -2.57
CA LEU A 411 -14.12 -28.12 -1.94
C LEU A 411 -14.42 -26.98 -2.91
N GLN A 412 -13.44 -26.49 -3.66
CA GLN A 412 -13.60 -25.45 -4.68
C GLN A 412 -14.51 -25.91 -5.81
N GLU A 413 -14.37 -27.14 -6.30
CA GLU A 413 -15.29 -27.75 -7.25
C GLU A 413 -16.71 -27.85 -6.67
N SER A 414 -16.87 -28.28 -5.41
CA SER A 414 -18.19 -28.34 -4.77
C SER A 414 -18.84 -26.95 -4.65
N VAL A 415 -18.03 -25.91 -4.38
CA VAL A 415 -18.50 -24.53 -4.26
C VAL A 415 -18.85 -23.98 -5.64
N SER A 416 -18.03 -24.22 -6.66
CA SER A 416 -18.30 -23.83 -8.05
C SER A 416 -19.55 -24.52 -8.60
N LYS A 417 -19.73 -25.81 -8.30
CA LYS A 417 -20.92 -26.59 -8.66
C LYS A 417 -22.16 -26.04 -7.97
N ARG A 418 -22.09 -25.75 -6.66
CA ARG A 418 -23.17 -25.05 -5.93
C ARG A 418 -23.47 -23.66 -6.48
N GLN A 419 -22.45 -22.90 -6.88
CA GLN A 419 -22.62 -21.58 -7.49
C GLN A 419 -23.29 -21.67 -8.86
N GLN A 420 -22.94 -22.66 -9.69
CA GLN A 420 -23.62 -22.93 -10.94
C GLN A 420 -25.08 -23.39 -10.72
N GLU A 421 -25.33 -24.27 -9.76
CA GLU A 421 -26.68 -24.74 -9.38
C GLU A 421 -27.58 -23.63 -8.81
N THR A 422 -26.98 -22.57 -8.24
CA THR A 422 -27.70 -21.39 -7.73
C THR A 422 -27.74 -20.23 -8.70
N LYS A 423 -26.93 -20.26 -9.77
CA LYS A 423 -26.99 -19.32 -10.90
C LYS A 423 -28.32 -19.57 -11.63
N GLY A 424 -29.16 -18.54 -11.74
CA GLY A 424 -30.53 -18.65 -12.27
C GLY A 424 -31.61 -18.68 -11.19
N LYS A 425 -31.53 -19.60 -10.20
CA LYS A 425 -32.54 -19.72 -9.13
C LYS A 425 -32.73 -18.43 -8.31
N ARG A 426 -31.64 -17.72 -8.03
CA ARG A 426 -31.68 -16.45 -7.26
C ARG A 426 -32.28 -15.28 -8.04
N VAL A 427 -32.15 -15.29 -9.37
CA VAL A 427 -32.75 -14.30 -10.27
C VAL A 427 -34.25 -14.60 -10.41
N ASP A 428 -34.63 -15.89 -10.54
CA ASP A 428 -36.01 -16.34 -10.60
C ASP A 428 -36.80 -16.05 -9.32
N GLU A 429 -36.21 -16.26 -8.13
CA GLU A 429 -36.88 -15.92 -6.87
C GLU A 429 -37.10 -14.41 -6.70
N ASN A 430 -36.13 -13.58 -7.11
CA ASN A 430 -36.27 -12.13 -7.07
C ASN A 430 -37.29 -11.62 -8.10
N MET A 431 -37.31 -12.20 -9.31
CA MET A 431 -38.35 -11.93 -10.31
C MET A 431 -39.72 -12.36 -9.80
N LYS A 432 -39.88 -13.55 -9.22
CA LYS A 432 -41.14 -14.02 -8.63
C LYS A 432 -41.62 -13.09 -7.51
N LYS A 433 -40.73 -12.63 -6.63
CA LYS A 433 -41.06 -11.65 -5.57
C LYS A 433 -41.45 -10.29 -6.16
N ALA A 434 -40.77 -9.83 -7.20
CA ALA A 434 -41.12 -8.58 -7.88
C ALA A 434 -42.48 -8.68 -8.59
N PHE A 435 -42.77 -9.83 -9.20
CA PHE A 435 -44.05 -10.09 -9.86
C PHE A 435 -45.19 -10.19 -8.85
N ALA A 436 -45.00 -10.91 -7.74
CA ALA A 436 -45.97 -10.99 -6.64
C ALA A 436 -46.29 -9.60 -6.07
N LYS A 437 -45.27 -8.76 -5.83
CA LYS A 437 -45.48 -7.37 -5.39
C LYS A 437 -46.26 -6.52 -6.40
N ARG A 438 -46.03 -6.71 -7.71
CA ARG A 438 -46.78 -6.00 -8.76
C ARG A 438 -48.25 -6.43 -8.81
N VAL A 439 -48.52 -7.73 -8.69
CA VAL A 439 -49.89 -8.27 -8.62
C VAL A 439 -50.61 -7.76 -7.37
N GLU A 440 -49.93 -7.76 -6.22
CA GLU A 440 -50.50 -7.25 -4.97
C GLU A 440 -50.78 -5.74 -5.03
N ALA A 441 -49.88 -4.96 -5.64
CA ALA A 441 -50.07 -3.53 -5.88
C ALA A 441 -51.22 -3.25 -6.85
N LYS A 442 -51.43 -4.11 -7.86
CA LYS A 442 -52.55 -3.99 -8.80
C LYS A 442 -53.88 -4.30 -8.12
N LYS A 443 -53.94 -5.38 -7.32
CA LYS A 443 -55.13 -5.70 -6.49
C LYS A 443 -55.47 -4.57 -5.50
N ARG A 444 -54.46 -3.92 -4.91
CA ARG A 444 -54.70 -2.76 -4.02
C ARG A 444 -55.22 -1.52 -4.76
N LYS A 445 -54.87 -1.35 -6.05
CA LYS A 445 -55.43 -0.29 -6.89
C LYS A 445 -56.85 -0.59 -7.35
N GLU A 446 -57.16 -1.84 -7.70
CA GLU A 446 -58.50 -2.27 -8.11
C GLU A 446 -59.50 -2.33 -6.94
N ALA A 447 -59.02 -2.48 -5.70
CA ALA A 447 -59.87 -2.40 -4.50
C ALA A 447 -60.02 -0.97 -3.92
N ALA A 448 -59.32 0.02 -4.50
CA ALA A 448 -59.35 1.42 -4.07
C ALA A 448 -59.96 2.37 -5.12
N GLY A 449 -60.42 1.82 -6.26
CA GLY A 449 -61.37 2.43 -7.17
C GLY A 449 -62.70 1.70 -7.04
#